data_AF-A0A534VFA5-F1
#
_entry.id   AF-A0A534VFA5-F1
#
_cell.length_a   1.000
_cell.length_b   1.000
_cell.length_c   1.000
_cell.angle_alpha   90.00
_cell.angle_beta   90.00
_cell.angle_gamma   90.00
#
_symmetry.space_group_name_H-M   'P 1'
#
loop_
_entity.id
_entity.type
_entity.pdbx_description
1 polymer ?
#
loop_
_entity_poly.entity_id
_entity_poly.type
_entity_poly.pdbx_seq_one_letter_code
_entity_poly.pdbx_strand_id
1 'polypeptide(L)'
;MPFVPIEIDDYVTLHLKSNPDEKPAGLVSRLQIALAAHRAGERCGCGNPIWVVGSAVAGHACFTCITGEAVPDGDYEITEACPPDDV
;
A
#
# COMPACT_ATOMS: atom_id res chain seq x y z
N MET A 1 16.21 -2.64 -1.72
CA MET A 1 15.55 -3.44 -0.68
C MET A 1 14.06 -3.24 -0.85
N PRO A 2 13.26 -4.32 -0.83
CA PRO A 2 11.84 -4.25 -1.10
C PRO A 2 11.09 -3.65 0.09
N PHE A 3 9.83 -3.31 -0.13
CA PHE A 3 8.89 -3.01 0.95
C PHE A 3 8.90 -4.09 2.04
N VAL A 4 8.51 -3.72 3.25
CA VAL A 4 8.25 -4.65 4.34
C VAL A 4 6.85 -5.26 4.12
N PRO A 5 6.74 -6.57 3.83
CA PRO A 5 5.43 -7.20 3.62
C PRO A 5 4.63 -7.20 4.93
N ILE A 6 3.33 -6.90 4.83
CA ILE A 6 2.38 -6.94 5.94
C ILE A 6 1.00 -7.41 5.46
N GLU A 7 0.26 -8.10 6.33
CA GLU A 7 -1.12 -8.46 6.05
C GLU A 7 -2.07 -7.26 6.25
N ILE A 8 -3.22 -7.26 5.57
CA ILE A 8 -4.20 -6.17 5.65
C ILE A 8 -4.63 -5.91 7.11
N ASP A 9 -4.97 -6.97 7.86
CA ASP A 9 -5.46 -6.85 9.24
C ASP A 9 -4.37 -6.32 10.19
N ASP A 10 -3.12 -6.71 9.97
CA ASP A 10 -1.97 -6.23 10.75
C ASP A 10 -1.69 -4.75 10.48
N TYR A 11 -1.74 -4.35 9.20
CA TYR A 11 -1.60 -2.94 8.82
C TYR A 11 -2.72 -2.08 9.40
N VAL A 12 -3.97 -2.55 9.35
CA VAL A 12 -5.12 -1.84 9.93
C VAL A 12 -4.92 -1.65 11.43
N THR A 13 -4.51 -2.70 12.15
CA THR A 13 -4.23 -2.63 13.58
C THR A 13 -3.11 -1.63 13.88
N LEU A 14 -2.04 -1.63 13.09
CA LEU A 14 -0.93 -0.69 13.23
C LEU A 14 -1.37 0.76 12.96
N HIS A 15 -2.13 0.98 11.89
CA HIS A 15 -2.61 2.30 11.47
C HIS A 15 -3.52 2.94 12.54
N LEU A 16 -4.40 2.14 13.15
CA LEU A 16 -5.32 2.60 14.19
C LEU A 16 -4.63 3.00 15.50
N LYS A 17 -3.44 2.45 15.81
CA LYS A 17 -2.67 2.88 16.99
C LYS A 17 -2.23 4.34 16.88
N SER A 18 -1.87 4.77 15.66
CA SER A 18 -1.47 6.15 15.38
C SER A 18 -2.65 7.05 15.02
N ASN A 19 -3.75 6.47 14.52
CA ASN A 19 -4.94 7.17 14.03
C ASN A 19 -6.22 6.58 14.66
N PRO A 20 -6.50 6.86 15.94
CA PRO A 20 -7.62 6.23 16.66
C PRO A 20 -9.01 6.63 16.14
N ASP A 21 -9.12 7.75 15.44
CA ASP A 21 -10.38 8.24 14.86
C ASP A 21 -10.72 7.61 13.49
N GLU A 22 -9.77 6.86 12.91
CA GLU A 22 -9.97 6.19 11.62
C GLU A 22 -10.92 4.99 11.78
N LYS A 23 -11.73 4.73 10.74
CA LYS A 23 -12.72 3.66 10.78
C LYS A 23 -12.11 2.37 10.21
N PRO A 24 -11.97 1.29 11.01
CA PRO A 24 -11.34 0.04 10.55
C PRO A 24 -11.95 -0.50 9.26
N ALA A 25 -13.28 -0.61 9.21
CA ALA A 25 -13.98 -1.14 8.03
C ALA A 25 -13.78 -0.26 6.78
N GLY A 26 -13.68 1.05 6.96
CA GLY A 26 -13.41 1.98 5.86
C GLY A 26 -11.98 1.86 5.34
N LEU A 27 -11.01 1.64 6.24
CA LEU A 27 -9.61 1.41 5.86
C LEU A 27 -9.43 0.07 5.15
N VAL A 28 -10.00 -1.02 5.67
CA VAL A 28 -9.99 -2.35 5.03
C VAL A 28 -10.56 -2.27 3.62
N SER A 29 -11.72 -1.62 3.44
CA SER A 29 -12.35 -1.48 2.13
C SER A 29 -11.45 -0.73 1.14
N ARG A 30 -10.79 0.36 1.57
CA ARG A 30 -9.86 1.12 0.72
C ARG A 30 -8.62 0.30 0.34
N LEU A 31 -8.06 -0.45 1.28
CA LEU A 31 -6.94 -1.37 1.01
C LEU A 31 -7.32 -2.45 0.00
N GLN A 32 -8.51 -3.05 0.14
CA GLN A 32 -9.01 -4.05 -0.82
C GLN A 32 -9.23 -3.46 -2.22
N ILE A 33 -9.76 -2.24 -2.32
CA ILE A 33 -9.93 -1.53 -3.60
C ILE A 33 -8.57 -1.27 -4.25
N ALA A 34 -7.61 -0.74 -3.49
CA ALA A 34 -6.26 -0.48 -3.98
C ALA A 34 -5.55 -1.77 -4.39
N LEU A 35 -5.70 -2.87 -3.63
CA LEU A 35 -5.14 -4.17 -3.96
C LEU A 35 -5.76 -4.74 -5.25
N ALA A 36 -7.07 -4.61 -5.41
CA ALA A 36 -7.76 -5.04 -6.63
C ALA A 36 -7.28 -4.24 -7.86
N ALA A 37 -7.10 -2.92 -7.73
CA ALA A 37 -6.53 -2.06 -8.77
C ALA A 37 -5.09 -2.47 -9.12
N HIS A 38 -4.26 -2.74 -8.11
CA HIS A 38 -2.89 -3.22 -8.31
C HIS A 38 -2.87 -4.55 -9.09
N ARG A 39 -3.72 -5.49 -8.69
CA ARG A 39 -3.89 -6.80 -9.37
C ARG A 39 -4.45 -6.69 -10.78
N ALA A 40 -5.30 -5.71 -11.03
CA ALA A 40 -5.80 -5.39 -12.37
C ALA A 40 -4.72 -4.76 -13.27
N GLY A 41 -3.52 -4.49 -12.74
CA GLY A 41 -2.42 -3.90 -13.49
C GLY A 41 -2.51 -2.38 -13.59
N GLU A 42 -3.33 -1.72 -12.77
CA GLU A 42 -3.38 -0.26 -12.71
C GLU A 42 -1.98 0.28 -12.37
N ARG A 43 -1.66 1.43 -12.96
CA ARG A 43 -0.36 2.08 -12.85
C ARG A 43 -0.56 3.53 -12.44
N CYS A 44 0.42 4.05 -11.71
CA CYS A 44 0.53 5.47 -11.48
C CYS A 44 0.72 6.22 -12.81
N GLY A 45 0.40 7.51 -12.87
CA GLY A 45 0.61 8.34 -14.06
C GLY A 45 2.07 8.37 -14.56
N CYS A 46 3.04 8.06 -13.71
CA CYS A 46 4.45 7.92 -14.09
C CYS A 46 4.81 6.54 -14.70
N GLY A 47 3.88 5.59 -14.71
CA GLY A 47 4.07 4.24 -15.26
C GLY A 47 4.43 3.16 -14.22
N ASN A 48 4.77 3.53 -12.99
CA ASN A 48 5.11 2.57 -11.93
C ASN A 48 3.86 1.84 -11.38
N PRO A 49 4.01 0.63 -10.82
CA PRO A 49 2.94 -0.03 -10.05
C PRO A 49 2.44 0.88 -8.92
N ILE A 50 1.14 0.84 -8.67
CA ILE A 50 0.58 1.56 -7.52
C ILE A 50 1.04 0.89 -6.21
N TRP A 51 1.31 1.69 -5.20
CA TRP A 51 1.65 1.25 -3.85
C TRP A 51 0.35 1.11 -3.06
N VAL A 52 -0.04 -0.11 -2.69
CA VAL A 52 -1.40 -0.41 -2.17
C VAL A 52 -1.63 0.30 -0.83
N VAL A 53 -0.68 0.21 0.09
CA VAL A 53 -0.75 0.88 1.40
C VAL A 53 -0.94 2.40 1.24
N GLY A 54 -0.10 3.06 0.44
CA GLY A 54 -0.23 4.49 0.19
C GLY A 54 -1.50 4.85 -0.58
N SER A 55 -1.90 4.02 -1.54
CA SER A 55 -3.06 4.25 -2.40
C SER A 55 -4.38 4.22 -1.64
N ALA A 56 -4.47 3.46 -0.55
CA ALA A 56 -5.64 3.45 0.32
C ALA A 56 -5.88 4.77 1.07
N VAL A 57 -4.90 5.67 1.10
CA VAL A 57 -4.96 6.95 1.83
C VAL A 57 -4.81 8.16 0.89
N ALA A 58 -3.88 8.10 -0.06
CA ALA A 58 -3.48 9.23 -0.91
C ALA A 58 -4.00 9.14 -2.36
N GLY A 59 -4.75 8.08 -2.70
CA GLY A 59 -5.22 7.80 -4.06
C GLY A 59 -4.24 6.94 -4.86
N HIS A 60 -4.73 6.32 -5.95
CA HIS A 60 -4.01 5.29 -6.72
C HIS A 60 -2.72 5.82 -7.38
N ALA A 61 -1.62 5.79 -6.65
CA ALA A 61 -0.32 6.27 -7.07
C ALA A 61 0.82 5.38 -6.54
N CYS A 62 2.00 5.50 -7.14
CA CYS A 62 3.17 4.76 -6.70
C CYS A 62 3.81 5.44 -5.49
N PHE A 63 4.67 4.70 -4.78
CA PHE A 63 5.42 5.18 -3.63
C PHE A 63 6.09 6.53 -3.87
N THR A 64 6.94 6.63 -4.91
CA THR A 64 7.68 7.86 -5.22
C THR A 64 6.78 9.06 -5.51
N CYS A 65 5.62 8.86 -6.15
CA CYS A 65 4.70 9.96 -6.40
C CYS A 65 3.92 10.40 -5.14
N ILE A 66 3.75 9.50 -4.16
CA ILE A 66 3.09 9.80 -2.89
C ILE A 66 4.07 10.46 -1.90
N THR A 67 5.28 9.91 -1.75
CA THR A 67 6.24 10.33 -0.72
C THR A 67 7.30 11.30 -1.24
N GLY A 68 7.56 11.30 -2.55
CA GLY A 68 8.71 11.98 -3.15
C GLY A 68 10.02 11.21 -3.01
N GLU A 69 10.00 10.02 -2.39
CA GLU A 69 11.20 9.24 -2.10
C GLU A 69 11.51 8.22 -3.21
N ALA A 70 12.80 7.96 -3.42
CA ALA A 70 13.26 7.09 -4.50
C ALA A 70 13.15 5.58 -4.15
N VAL A 71 13.22 5.24 -2.87
CA VAL A 71 13.24 3.84 -2.40
C VAL A 71 12.33 3.67 -1.17
N PRO A 72 11.57 2.57 -1.09
CA PRO A 72 10.60 2.34 0.01
C PRO A 72 11.22 1.61 1.21
N ASP A 73 12.44 2.01 1.61
CA ASP A 73 13.20 1.24 2.59
C ASP A 73 12.57 1.34 3.99
N GLY A 74 12.02 0.22 4.46
CA GLY A 74 11.28 0.15 5.73
C GLY A 74 9.80 0.52 5.64
N ASP A 75 9.30 0.91 4.47
CA ASP A 75 7.88 1.16 4.26
C ASP A 75 7.10 -0.13 4.07
N TYR A 76 5.88 -0.16 4.60
CA TYR A 76 5.00 -1.31 4.49
C TYR A 76 4.36 -1.40 3.11
N GLU A 77 4.18 -2.63 2.63
CA GLU A 77 3.28 -2.95 1.53
C GLU A 77 2.52 -4.24 1.84
N ILE A 78 1.32 -4.36 1.28
CA ILE A 78 0.50 -5.56 1.44
C ILE A 78 1.25 -6.76 0.84
N THR A 79 1.39 -7.85 1.60
CA THR A 79 2.11 -9.08 1.17
C THR A 79 1.70 -9.52 -0.23
N GLU A 80 0.41 -9.47 -0.55
CA GLU A 80 -0.15 -9.84 -1.85
C GLU A 80 0.23 -8.92 -3.02
N ALA A 81 0.77 -7.73 -2.74
CA ALA A 81 1.25 -6.74 -3.72
C ALA A 81 2.79 -6.66 -3.77
N CYS A 82 3.49 -7.28 -2.82
CA CYS A 82 4.93 -7.46 -2.93
C CYS A 82 5.23 -8.44 -4.07
N PRO A 83 6.26 -8.17 -4.90
CA PRO A 83 6.74 -9.17 -5.84
C PRO A 83 7.14 -10.42 -5.03
N PRO A 84 6.85 -11.63 -5.52
CA PRO A 84 7.38 -12.84 -4.91
C PRO A 84 8.90 -12.69 -4.89
N ASP A 85 9.53 -12.89 -3.73
CA ASP A 85 10.99 -12.87 -3.60
C ASP A 85 11.60 -13.66 -4.76
N ASP A 86 12.34 -12.96 -5.64
CA ASP A 86 13.26 -13.59 -6.58
C ASP A 86 14.29 -14.35 -5.72
N VAL A 87 14.03 -15.64 -5.50
CA VAL A 87 15.00 -16.61 -4.94
C VAL A 87 16.12 -16.84 -5.95
#